data_AF-A0A7C4TVL2-F1
#
_entry.id   AF-A0A7C4TVL2-F1
#
_cell.length_a   1.000
_cell.length_b   1.000
_cell.length_c   1.000
_cell.angle_alpha   90.00
_cell.angle_beta   90.00
_cell.angle_gamma   90.00
#
_symmetry.space_group_name_H-M   'P 1'
#
loop_
_entity.id
_entity.type
_entity.pdbx_description
1 polymer ?
#
loop_
_entity_poly.entity_id
_entity_poly.type
_entity_poly.pdbx_seq_one_letter_code
_entity_poly.pdbx_strand_id
1 'polypeptide(L)'
;MRFNGVSIRIKGTDIDRLLEFKEVKHVYENRKFKAELYNAVEVTEARNVWELLDLNNVGVTGKGIIVGIIDTGIDYNHPDLGGGFGPNYKVIGGYDFVNNDPDPMDDHSHGTHVAGIVAANGRLKGIAPDAKLMAYKVLSKDGRGTTEWILAGLDRALKDKCDVVNLSLGYTNIWLDQDSPEVKAANNLVNSGIIVVNAAGNSGTRTNYLDFPISGVGIGTDVISVAASSIDTLYKMKYKISLKTDLGLLRSINAQAANFPLQKQKIFPENTEYEVVDCGLGREEDFSNKDLTNKIALIERGEIYFSEKVYNAQKAKAAGVIIYNNEEGVMQPLFAIDYDKIPDDPSESFIPCAFISKNDGEYIKSVIDKGLKASFKYEKDPFCEAIAYFSSQGPALSRDNKPMFKPDIAAPGYDIYSTVPGKKYDSYSGTSMASPMVAGAVALLKQAHPDWTTKDFKDALMNTADILWNPTDANNKEYGAIPET
;
A
#
# COMPACT_ATOMS: atom_id res chain seq x y z
N MET A 1 -0.43 1.20 31.11
CA MET A 1 0.75 1.15 32.03
C MET A 1 1.98 1.46 31.18
N ARG A 2 2.75 2.51 31.50
CA ARG A 2 3.91 2.99 30.71
C ARG A 2 5.09 2.02 30.82
N PHE A 3 5.90 1.90 29.77
CA PHE A 3 7.20 1.24 29.88
C PHE A 3 8.12 2.14 30.73
N ASN A 4 8.40 1.75 31.97
CA ASN A 4 9.26 2.53 32.86
C ASN A 4 10.73 2.24 32.55
N GLY A 5 11.34 3.08 31.71
CA GLY A 5 12.73 2.93 31.27
C GLY A 5 13.39 4.26 30.91
N VAL A 6 14.71 4.21 30.74
CA VAL A 6 15.56 5.34 30.33
C VAL A 6 16.54 4.84 29.27
N SER A 7 16.76 5.66 28.23
CA SER A 7 17.77 5.41 27.19
C SER A 7 19.06 6.12 27.56
N ILE A 8 20.19 5.39 27.56
CA ILE A 8 21.51 5.93 27.87
C ILE A 8 22.56 5.40 26.89
N ARG A 9 23.54 6.24 26.55
CA ARG A 9 24.71 5.82 25.77
C ARG A 9 25.87 5.50 26.71
N ILE A 10 26.28 4.24 26.75
CA ILE A 10 27.39 3.75 27.58
C ILE A 10 28.34 2.86 26.77
N LYS A 11 29.51 2.52 27.34
CA LYS A 11 30.37 1.49 26.74
C LYS A 11 29.75 0.11 26.99
N GLY A 12 29.83 -0.81 26.02
CA GLY A 12 29.25 -2.16 26.14
C GLY A 12 29.79 -2.95 27.35
N THR A 13 31.05 -2.70 27.76
CA THR A 13 31.67 -3.30 28.95
C THR A 13 31.06 -2.84 30.28
N ASP A 14 30.27 -1.77 30.27
CA ASP A 14 29.64 -1.20 31.47
C ASP A 14 28.16 -1.63 31.61
N ILE A 15 27.65 -2.51 30.74
CA ILE A 15 26.24 -2.98 30.78
C ILE A 15 25.94 -3.69 32.10
N ASP A 16 26.83 -4.56 32.58
CA ASP A 16 26.61 -5.32 33.82
C ASP A 16 26.49 -4.40 35.05
N ARG A 17 27.16 -3.24 35.03
CA ARG A 17 27.05 -2.24 36.10
C ARG A 17 25.65 -1.62 36.18
N LEU A 18 24.91 -1.58 35.08
CA LEU A 18 23.52 -1.11 35.11
C LEU A 18 22.62 -2.09 35.87
N LEU A 19 22.91 -3.39 35.80
CA LEU A 19 22.16 -4.43 36.52
C LEU A 19 22.48 -4.46 38.03
N GLU A 20 23.49 -3.73 38.49
CA GLU A 20 23.78 -3.57 39.92
C GLU A 20 22.79 -2.62 40.62
N PHE A 21 22.13 -1.74 39.87
CA PHE A 21 21.07 -0.88 40.41
C PHE A 21 19.80 -1.69 40.62
N LYS A 22 19.28 -1.71 41.85
CA LYS A 22 18.09 -2.51 42.23
C LYS A 22 16.83 -2.10 41.45
N GLU A 23 16.81 -0.87 40.96
CA GLU A 23 15.75 -0.29 40.16
C GLU A 23 15.76 -0.79 38.70
N VAL A 24 16.91 -1.27 38.20
CA VAL A 24 17.07 -1.74 36.82
C VAL A 24 16.73 -3.23 36.75
N LYS A 25 15.56 -3.54 36.20
CA LYS A 25 15.11 -4.93 36.03
C LYS A 25 15.75 -5.63 34.84
N HIS A 26 15.90 -4.92 33.73
CA HIS A 26 16.43 -5.45 32.47
C HIS A 26 17.14 -4.34 31.69
N VAL A 27 18.14 -4.73 30.90
CA VAL A 27 18.83 -3.85 29.93
C VAL A 27 18.59 -4.41 28.54
N TYR A 28 18.18 -3.54 27.61
CA TYR A 28 17.92 -3.90 26.22
C TYR A 28 18.74 -3.02 25.29
N GLU A 29 19.16 -3.56 24.14
CA GLU A 29 19.77 -2.77 23.08
C GLU A 29 18.75 -1.78 22.49
N ASN A 30 19.18 -0.55 22.22
CA ASN A 30 18.38 0.41 21.45
C ASN A 30 18.47 0.05 19.96
N ARG A 31 17.48 -0.71 19.46
CA ARG A 31 17.47 -1.31 18.11
C ARG A 31 17.09 -0.27 17.06
N LYS A 32 17.48 -0.54 15.80
CA LYS A 32 17.11 0.29 14.65
C LYS A 32 15.93 -0.32 13.90
N PHE A 33 14.99 0.54 13.54
CA PHE A 33 13.79 0.19 12.78
C PHE A 33 13.84 0.85 11.41
N LYS A 34 13.08 0.31 10.46
CA LYS A 34 12.89 0.94 9.15
C LYS A 34 11.45 0.92 8.68
N ALA A 35 11.09 1.90 7.87
CA ALA A 35 9.97 1.81 6.94
C ALA A 35 10.32 0.82 5.83
N GLU A 36 9.32 0.12 5.29
CA GLU A 36 9.50 -0.94 4.29
C GLU A 36 8.73 -0.59 3.00
N LEU A 37 9.45 -0.39 1.87
CA LEU A 37 8.89 0.17 0.63
C LEU A 37 9.36 -0.52 -0.66
N TYR A 38 8.43 -0.60 -1.62
CA TYR A 38 8.60 -0.72 -3.07
C TYR A 38 7.52 0.16 -3.75
N ASN A 39 7.49 0.37 -5.08
CA ASN A 39 6.49 1.25 -5.73
C ASN A 39 5.16 0.52 -6.11
N ALA A 40 4.10 1.23 -6.57
CA ALA A 40 2.80 0.83 -7.24
C ALA A 40 1.39 1.13 -6.51
N VAL A 41 0.17 0.87 -7.04
CA VAL A 41 -1.05 1.70 -7.37
C VAL A 41 -2.44 1.35 -6.70
N GLU A 42 -3.61 1.96 -7.00
CA GLU A 42 -4.75 2.09 -6.04
C GLU A 42 -5.63 0.86 -5.78
N VAL A 43 -6.20 0.78 -4.57
CA VAL A 43 -7.22 -0.20 -4.14
C VAL A 43 -8.24 0.46 -3.22
N THR A 44 -9.56 0.31 -3.44
CA THR A 44 -10.53 0.15 -2.33
C THR A 44 -11.81 -0.60 -2.74
N GLU A 45 -12.18 -1.66 -2.00
CA GLU A 45 -13.56 -2.23 -1.95
C GLU A 45 -14.39 -1.66 -0.76
N ALA A 46 -13.83 -0.71 0.00
CA ALA A 46 -14.45 -0.12 1.20
C ALA A 46 -15.82 0.56 0.96
N ARG A 47 -16.16 0.83 -0.31
CA ARG A 47 -17.43 1.45 -0.72
C ARG A 47 -18.65 0.67 -0.23
N ASN A 48 -18.58 -0.67 -0.22
CA ASN A 48 -19.70 -1.51 0.25
C ASN A 48 -19.94 -1.36 1.76
N VAL A 49 -18.91 -1.05 2.54
CA VAL A 49 -19.01 -0.91 4.01
C VAL A 49 -19.52 0.47 4.41
N TRP A 50 -19.18 1.53 3.65
CA TRP A 50 -19.67 2.88 3.93
C TRP A 50 -21.19 3.03 3.80
N GLU A 51 -21.83 2.14 3.06
CA GLU A 51 -23.30 2.08 2.91
C GLU A 51 -23.98 1.39 4.10
N LEU A 52 -23.23 0.71 4.97
CA LEU A 52 -23.76 0.14 6.22
C LEU A 52 -23.99 1.24 7.27
N LEU A 53 -24.94 0.99 8.16
CA LEU A 53 -25.31 1.89 9.24
C LEU A 53 -24.82 1.34 10.59
N ASP A 54 -24.30 2.22 11.44
CA ASP A 54 -23.96 1.90 12.83
C ASP A 54 -25.22 1.81 13.72
N LEU A 55 -25.01 1.53 15.02
CA LEU A 55 -26.09 1.40 16.02
C LEU A 55 -26.96 2.66 16.17
N ASN A 56 -26.51 3.82 15.67
CA ASN A 56 -27.23 5.10 15.69
C ASN A 56 -27.80 5.49 14.32
N ASN A 57 -27.81 4.59 13.33
CA ASN A 57 -28.21 4.84 11.95
C ASN A 57 -27.33 5.86 11.21
N VAL A 58 -26.03 5.92 11.53
CA VAL A 58 -25.05 6.75 10.80
C VAL A 58 -24.19 5.85 9.92
N GLY A 59 -23.82 6.31 8.72
CA GLY A 59 -22.92 5.57 7.84
C GLY A 59 -21.60 5.20 8.53
N VAL A 60 -21.13 3.98 8.34
CA VAL A 60 -19.89 3.48 8.94
C VAL A 60 -18.69 3.97 8.12
N THR A 61 -18.18 5.15 8.47
CA THR A 61 -17.09 5.84 7.75
C THR A 61 -15.85 6.08 8.63
N GLY A 62 -15.85 5.59 9.87
CA GLY A 62 -14.82 5.83 10.89
C GLY A 62 -15.06 7.10 11.70
N LYS A 63 -16.25 7.69 11.60
CA LYS A 63 -16.60 8.93 12.27
C LYS A 63 -16.51 8.76 13.80
N GLY A 64 -15.81 9.68 14.44
CA GLY A 64 -15.63 9.68 15.91
C GLY A 64 -14.48 8.81 16.40
N ILE A 65 -13.78 8.11 15.50
CA ILE A 65 -12.62 7.28 15.83
C ILE A 65 -11.31 8.05 15.58
N ILE A 66 -10.36 7.89 16.49
CA ILE A 66 -9.01 8.46 16.42
C ILE A 66 -8.01 7.35 16.10
N VAL A 67 -7.33 7.46 14.96
CA VAL A 67 -6.27 6.54 14.55
C VAL A 67 -4.90 7.21 14.69
N GLY A 68 -4.00 6.61 15.48
CA GLY A 68 -2.61 7.03 15.60
C GLY A 68 -1.74 6.40 14.50
N ILE A 69 -1.01 7.22 13.76
CA ILE A 69 -0.02 6.79 12.77
C ILE A 69 1.37 6.96 13.39
N ILE A 70 2.01 5.85 13.76
CA ILE A 70 3.38 5.84 14.29
C ILE A 70 4.33 5.51 13.14
N ASP A 71 4.97 6.55 12.56
CA ASP A 71 5.66 6.44 11.27
C ASP A 71 6.70 7.58 11.04
N THR A 72 6.97 7.98 9.79
CA THR A 72 7.89 9.07 9.39
C THR A 72 7.29 10.48 9.52
N GLY A 73 6.04 10.58 9.96
CA GLY A 73 5.26 11.82 10.03
C GLY A 73 4.05 11.80 9.10
N ILE A 74 3.32 12.91 9.00
CA ILE A 74 2.25 13.10 8.02
C ILE A 74 2.39 14.49 7.38
N ASP A 75 2.39 14.59 6.05
CA ASP A 75 2.14 15.87 5.37
C ASP A 75 0.66 16.25 5.51
N TYR A 76 0.35 16.84 6.66
CA TYR A 76 -0.99 17.28 7.01
C TYR A 76 -1.51 18.44 6.12
N ASN A 77 -0.65 19.07 5.31
CA ASN A 77 -1.08 20.07 4.32
C ASN A 77 -1.64 19.43 3.04
N HIS A 78 -1.54 18.11 2.90
CA HIS A 78 -2.18 17.38 1.81
C HIS A 78 -3.70 17.57 1.87
N PRO A 79 -4.38 17.98 0.77
CA PRO A 79 -5.81 18.29 0.79
C PRO A 79 -6.67 17.11 1.26
N ASP A 80 -6.36 15.90 0.80
CA ASP A 80 -7.06 14.69 1.21
C ASP A 80 -6.82 14.28 2.67
N LEU A 81 -5.78 14.85 3.32
CA LEU A 81 -5.49 14.66 4.74
C LEU A 81 -5.95 15.87 5.58
N GLY A 82 -6.83 16.71 5.03
CA GLY A 82 -7.49 17.81 5.71
C GLY A 82 -6.86 19.18 5.49
N GLY A 83 -5.71 19.28 4.82
CA GLY A 83 -5.11 20.57 4.45
C GLY A 83 -4.69 21.46 5.63
N GLY A 84 -4.35 20.86 6.77
CA GLY A 84 -3.81 21.56 7.94
C GLY A 84 -3.66 20.66 9.17
N PHE A 85 -3.11 21.24 10.24
CA PHE A 85 -2.78 20.55 11.50
C PHE A 85 -3.44 21.21 12.70
N GLY A 86 -4.00 20.39 13.59
CA GLY A 86 -4.63 20.84 14.84
C GLY A 86 -6.10 20.42 14.96
N PRO A 87 -6.77 20.77 16.07
CA PRO A 87 -8.04 20.14 16.47
C PRO A 87 -9.19 20.28 15.48
N ASN A 88 -9.14 21.27 14.58
CA ASN A 88 -10.16 21.52 13.57
C ASN A 88 -9.92 20.77 12.25
N TYR A 89 -8.78 20.10 12.10
CA TYR A 89 -8.37 19.41 10.88
C TYR A 89 -8.60 17.89 10.98
N LYS A 90 -8.22 17.16 9.93
CA LYS A 90 -8.23 15.68 9.95
C LYS A 90 -7.03 15.15 10.75
N VAL A 91 -5.85 15.73 10.59
CA VAL A 91 -4.71 15.49 11.49
C VAL A 91 -4.85 16.41 12.70
N ILE A 92 -5.38 15.88 13.79
CA ILE A 92 -5.83 16.67 14.94
C ILE A 92 -4.71 17.02 15.93
N GLY A 93 -3.57 16.34 15.83
CA GLY A 93 -2.41 16.56 16.67
C GLY A 93 -1.30 15.54 16.41
N GLY A 94 -0.23 15.61 17.20
CA GLY A 94 0.93 14.75 17.02
C GLY A 94 2.18 15.24 17.73
N TYR A 95 3.30 14.57 17.47
CA TYR A 95 4.62 14.95 17.96
C TYR A 95 5.74 14.31 17.14
N ASP A 96 6.84 15.02 16.96
CA ASP A 96 8.08 14.51 16.37
C ASP A 96 9.07 14.10 17.46
N PHE A 97 9.29 12.80 17.61
CA PHE A 97 10.26 12.25 18.56
C PHE A 97 11.68 12.19 18.00
N VAL A 98 11.84 12.27 16.68
CA VAL A 98 13.14 12.28 15.99
C VAL A 98 13.83 13.61 16.20
N ASN A 99 13.11 14.71 15.98
CA ASN A 99 13.62 16.08 16.15
C ASN A 99 13.24 16.70 17.50
N ASN A 100 12.36 16.03 18.26
CA ASN A 100 11.88 16.43 19.58
C ASN A 100 11.16 17.79 19.58
N ASP A 101 10.15 17.91 18.71
CA ASP A 101 9.35 19.11 18.56
C ASP A 101 7.86 18.75 18.27
N PRO A 102 6.93 19.72 18.30
CA PRO A 102 5.51 19.44 18.11
C PRO A 102 5.08 19.38 16.63
N ASP A 103 6.01 19.35 15.66
CA ASP A 103 5.71 19.34 14.23
C ASP A 103 6.05 17.98 13.57
N PRO A 104 5.10 17.03 13.51
CA PRO A 104 5.30 15.70 12.95
C PRO A 104 5.23 15.68 11.40
N MET A 105 5.75 16.72 10.74
CA MET A 105 5.77 16.82 9.28
C MET A 105 6.55 15.66 8.66
N ASP A 106 5.98 15.06 7.61
CA ASP A 106 6.64 13.98 6.87
C ASP A 106 7.66 14.53 5.88
N ASP A 107 8.92 14.12 6.06
CA ASP A 107 10.04 14.42 5.18
C ASP A 107 10.61 13.17 4.51
N HIS A 108 9.91 12.03 4.62
CA HIS A 108 10.26 10.77 3.96
C HIS A 108 9.22 10.30 2.94
N SER A 109 7.93 10.56 3.16
CA SER A 109 6.75 10.14 2.37
C SER A 109 5.95 8.95 2.91
N HIS A 110 6.58 8.08 3.70
CA HIS A 110 5.98 6.79 4.06
C HIS A 110 4.74 6.96 4.96
N GLY A 111 4.86 7.77 6.03
CA GLY A 111 3.76 8.00 6.95
C GLY A 111 2.59 8.75 6.32
N THR A 112 2.85 9.66 5.36
CA THR A 112 1.78 10.30 4.56
C THR A 112 1.03 9.28 3.71
N HIS A 113 1.75 8.33 3.12
CA HIS A 113 1.15 7.24 2.32
C HIS A 113 0.28 6.32 3.17
N VAL A 114 0.80 5.90 4.31
CA VAL A 114 0.08 5.11 5.32
C VAL A 114 -1.18 5.85 5.81
N ALA A 115 -1.07 7.14 6.13
CA ALA A 115 -2.19 7.97 6.58
C ALA A 115 -3.31 8.07 5.53
N GLY A 116 -2.96 8.19 4.25
CA GLY A 116 -3.93 8.23 3.17
C GLY A 116 -4.74 6.94 3.02
N ILE A 117 -4.09 5.78 3.17
CA ILE A 117 -4.76 4.47 3.11
C ILE A 117 -5.79 4.37 4.24
N VAL A 118 -5.45 4.82 5.45
CA VAL A 118 -6.37 4.80 6.58
C VAL A 118 -7.54 5.74 6.36
N ALA A 119 -7.29 7.03 6.09
CA ALA A 119 -8.32 8.05 6.27
C ALA A 119 -8.25 9.23 5.29
N ALA A 120 -7.65 9.11 4.11
CA ALA A 120 -7.82 10.13 3.08
C ALA A 120 -9.31 10.42 2.85
N ASN A 121 -9.68 11.69 2.68
CA ASN A 121 -11.06 12.11 2.45
C ASN A 121 -11.11 13.32 1.52
N GLY A 122 -10.71 13.09 0.28
CA GLY A 122 -10.76 14.08 -0.78
C GLY A 122 -10.87 13.36 -2.12
N ARG A 123 -9.86 13.51 -2.96
CA ARG A 123 -9.80 12.83 -4.26
C ARG A 123 -9.65 11.32 -4.07
N LEU A 124 -8.69 10.93 -3.24
CA LEU A 124 -8.56 9.60 -2.66
C LEU A 124 -9.45 9.51 -1.42
N LYS A 125 -10.08 8.34 -1.26
CA LYS A 125 -10.75 7.97 -0.01
C LYS A 125 -10.05 6.76 0.61
N GLY A 126 -9.49 6.95 1.80
CA GLY A 126 -8.99 5.87 2.62
C GLY A 126 -10.14 5.03 3.17
N ILE A 127 -9.81 3.89 3.80
CA ILE A 127 -10.80 2.92 4.28
C ILE A 127 -11.79 3.54 5.28
N ALA A 128 -11.32 4.41 6.18
CA ALA A 128 -12.09 5.12 7.19
C ALA A 128 -12.03 6.64 6.96
N PRO A 129 -12.71 7.17 5.93
CA PRO A 129 -12.53 8.54 5.46
C PRO A 129 -12.95 9.61 6.50
N ASP A 130 -13.80 9.30 7.48
CA ASP A 130 -14.20 10.27 8.51
C ASP A 130 -13.44 10.11 9.85
N ALA A 131 -12.50 9.16 9.92
CA ALA A 131 -11.62 9.05 11.09
C ALA A 131 -10.68 10.26 11.21
N LYS A 132 -10.32 10.59 12.45
CA LYS A 132 -9.30 11.59 12.78
C LYS A 132 -7.95 10.91 12.95
N LEU A 133 -6.89 11.62 12.63
CA LEU A 133 -5.52 11.12 12.66
C LEU A 133 -4.69 11.83 13.72
N MET A 134 -3.86 11.06 14.43
CA MET A 134 -2.74 11.57 15.23
C MET A 134 -1.42 11.18 14.58
N ALA A 135 -0.52 12.13 14.38
CA ALA A 135 0.77 11.90 13.72
C ALA A 135 1.90 11.74 14.76
N TYR A 136 2.51 10.57 14.83
CA TYR A 136 3.66 10.32 15.72
C TYR A 136 4.88 9.98 14.89
N LYS A 137 5.76 10.96 14.70
CA LYS A 137 6.98 10.77 13.92
C LYS A 137 8.05 10.13 14.80
N VAL A 138 8.35 8.87 14.49
CA VAL A 138 9.35 8.04 15.19
C VAL A 138 10.41 7.48 14.24
N LEU A 139 10.24 7.72 12.93
CA LEU A 139 11.19 7.40 11.88
C LEU A 139 11.71 8.70 11.24
N SER A 140 13.02 8.77 10.99
CA SER A 140 13.67 9.93 10.38
C SER A 140 13.35 10.06 8.89
N LYS A 141 13.86 11.14 8.26
CA LYS A 141 13.87 11.35 6.81
C LYS A 141 14.48 10.24 5.97
N ASP A 142 15.25 9.33 6.59
CA ASP A 142 15.85 8.15 5.94
C ASP A 142 15.01 6.89 6.20
N GLY A 143 13.82 7.05 6.78
CA GLY A 143 12.89 5.99 7.11
C GLY A 143 13.34 5.17 8.30
N ARG A 144 14.20 5.70 9.18
CA ARG A 144 14.84 4.92 10.26
C ARG A 144 14.47 5.42 11.65
N GLY A 145 14.19 4.48 12.54
CA GLY A 145 13.81 4.76 13.92
C GLY A 145 14.66 4.03 14.95
N THR A 146 14.36 4.30 16.22
CA THR A 146 14.96 3.61 17.36
C THR A 146 13.90 3.06 18.30
N THR A 147 14.24 2.06 19.11
CA THR A 147 13.37 1.53 20.18
C THR A 147 12.80 2.66 21.04
N GLU A 148 13.65 3.60 21.45
CA GLU A 148 13.26 4.74 22.29
C GLU A 148 12.14 5.58 21.66
N TRP A 149 12.28 5.97 20.39
CA TRP A 149 11.28 6.78 19.70
C TRP A 149 9.96 6.05 19.52
N ILE A 150 10.01 4.74 19.23
CA ILE A 150 8.79 3.93 19.06
C ILE A 150 8.05 3.78 20.39
N LEU A 151 8.77 3.50 21.48
CA LEU A 151 8.18 3.45 22.82
C LEU A 151 7.53 4.79 23.20
N ALA A 152 8.19 5.90 22.89
CA ALA A 152 7.63 7.24 23.12
C ALA A 152 6.36 7.50 22.29
N GLY A 153 6.33 7.07 21.03
CA GLY A 153 5.15 7.12 20.16
C GLY A 153 3.98 6.30 20.71
N LEU A 154 4.21 5.06 21.14
CA LEU A 154 3.20 4.20 21.74
C LEU A 154 2.63 4.80 23.05
N ASP A 155 3.50 5.30 23.92
CA ASP A 155 3.10 5.96 25.17
C ASP A 155 2.29 7.25 24.90
N ARG A 156 2.65 7.99 23.84
CA ARG A 156 1.93 9.20 23.45
C ARG A 156 0.55 8.87 22.88
N ALA A 157 0.43 7.83 22.07
CA ALA A 157 -0.86 7.35 21.56
C ALA A 157 -1.84 6.99 22.70
N LEU A 158 -1.35 6.37 23.78
CA LEU A 158 -2.14 6.13 24.98
C LEU A 158 -2.60 7.44 25.65
N LYS A 159 -1.69 8.40 25.79
CA LYS A 159 -1.99 9.69 26.44
C LYS A 159 -3.02 10.49 25.66
N ASP A 160 -2.91 10.48 24.34
CA ASP A 160 -3.79 11.20 23.43
C ASP A 160 -5.09 10.42 23.15
N LYS A 161 -5.25 9.23 23.76
CA LYS A 161 -6.46 8.38 23.73
C LYS A 161 -6.86 7.96 22.31
N CYS A 162 -5.90 7.53 21.51
CA CYS A 162 -6.22 6.88 20.24
C CYS A 162 -7.07 5.62 20.48
N ASP A 163 -8.01 5.33 19.58
CA ASP A 163 -8.78 4.08 19.60
C ASP A 163 -8.01 2.96 18.90
N VAL A 164 -7.31 3.31 17.81
CA VAL A 164 -6.51 2.41 16.97
C VAL A 164 -5.13 3.03 16.76
N VAL A 165 -4.09 2.21 16.70
CA VAL A 165 -2.74 2.62 16.32
C VAL A 165 -2.24 1.71 15.20
N ASN A 166 -1.75 2.33 14.12
CA ASN A 166 -1.06 1.64 13.04
C ASN A 166 0.45 1.85 13.16
N LEU A 167 1.20 0.74 13.07
CA LEU A 167 2.65 0.71 13.00
C LEU A 167 3.09 0.00 11.70
N SER A 168 3.50 0.77 10.71
CA SER A 168 4.04 0.25 9.45
C SER A 168 5.57 0.22 9.46
N LEU A 169 6.11 -0.37 10.52
CA LEU A 169 7.54 -0.41 10.82
C LEU A 169 7.94 -1.73 11.44
N GLY A 170 9.23 -1.98 11.48
CA GLY A 170 9.74 -3.09 12.25
C GLY A 170 11.22 -3.33 12.04
N TYR A 171 11.64 -4.50 12.50
CA TYR A 171 12.99 -5.02 12.36
C TYR A 171 12.90 -6.54 12.38
N THR A 172 13.85 -7.17 11.70
CA THR A 172 14.01 -8.62 11.72
C THR A 172 15.27 -8.95 12.50
N ASN A 173 15.17 -9.78 13.54
CA ASN A 173 16.34 -10.32 14.23
C ASN A 173 16.12 -11.79 14.60
N ILE A 174 17.23 -12.49 14.86
CA ILE A 174 17.21 -13.92 15.23
C ILE A 174 16.84 -14.17 16.71
N TRP A 175 16.57 -13.12 17.50
CA TRP A 175 16.27 -13.17 18.94
C TRP A 175 14.98 -12.40 19.25
N LEU A 176 13.98 -12.53 18.38
CA LEU A 176 12.71 -11.81 18.51
C LEU A 176 11.75 -12.65 19.36
N ASP A 177 11.37 -12.11 20.52
CA ASP A 177 10.43 -12.76 21.44
C ASP A 177 9.44 -11.75 22.07
N GLN A 178 8.50 -12.30 22.84
CA GLN A 178 7.51 -11.52 23.60
C GLN A 178 8.11 -10.61 24.67
N ASP A 179 9.38 -10.80 25.04
CA ASP A 179 10.06 -10.02 26.06
C ASP A 179 10.71 -8.74 25.52
N SER A 180 10.73 -8.56 24.19
CA SER A 180 11.21 -7.35 23.53
C SER A 180 10.43 -6.11 23.98
N PRO A 181 11.09 -4.97 24.29
CA PRO A 181 10.45 -3.77 24.85
C PRO A 181 9.25 -3.27 24.05
N GLU A 182 9.36 -3.24 22.73
CA GLU A 182 8.36 -2.69 21.82
C GLU A 182 7.15 -3.62 21.71
N VAL A 183 7.39 -4.95 21.77
CA VAL A 183 6.33 -5.97 21.83
C VAL A 183 5.55 -5.87 23.14
N LYS A 184 6.26 -5.73 24.27
CA LYS A 184 5.64 -5.50 25.58
C LYS A 184 4.83 -4.22 25.61
N ALA A 185 5.36 -3.13 25.07
CA ALA A 185 4.66 -1.85 25.02
C ALA A 185 3.40 -1.94 24.17
N ALA A 186 3.46 -2.59 23.00
CA ALA A 186 2.30 -2.82 22.16
C ALA A 186 1.22 -3.67 22.86
N ASN A 187 1.60 -4.79 23.50
CA ASN A 187 0.66 -5.61 24.29
C ASN A 187 0.03 -4.80 25.45
N ASN A 188 0.81 -3.96 26.14
CA ASN A 188 0.29 -3.08 27.20
C ASN A 188 -0.70 -2.03 26.67
N LEU A 189 -0.49 -1.55 25.44
CA LEU A 189 -1.38 -0.63 24.76
C LEU A 189 -2.72 -1.33 24.44
N VAL A 190 -2.65 -2.57 23.93
CA VAL A 190 -3.84 -3.43 23.71
C VAL A 190 -4.61 -3.69 25.00
N ASN A 191 -3.91 -4.03 26.09
CA ASN A 191 -4.52 -4.22 27.41
C ASN A 191 -5.13 -2.93 28.00
N SER A 192 -4.76 -1.76 27.46
CA SER A 192 -5.34 -0.48 27.86
C SER A 192 -6.56 -0.09 27.00
N GLY A 193 -7.01 -0.96 26.10
CA GLY A 193 -8.20 -0.77 25.26
C GLY A 193 -7.93 -0.19 23.86
N ILE A 194 -6.67 0.01 23.50
CA ILE A 194 -6.27 0.57 22.19
C ILE A 194 -5.89 -0.56 21.24
N ILE A 195 -6.51 -0.62 20.07
CA ILE A 195 -6.24 -1.69 19.10
C ILE A 195 -4.94 -1.39 18.36
N VAL A 196 -4.02 -2.36 18.31
CA VAL A 196 -2.71 -2.18 17.67
C VAL A 196 -2.64 -3.05 16.42
N VAL A 197 -2.39 -2.41 15.28
CA VAL A 197 -2.21 -3.06 13.97
C VAL A 197 -0.78 -2.80 13.50
N ASN A 198 -0.08 -3.86 13.12
CA ASN A 198 1.32 -3.79 12.72
C ASN A 198 1.58 -4.57 11.42
N ALA A 199 2.46 -4.04 10.58
CA ALA A 199 2.95 -4.74 9.40
C ALA A 199 3.73 -6.03 9.77
N ALA A 200 3.51 -7.13 9.06
CA ALA A 200 4.20 -8.40 9.34
C ALA A 200 5.71 -8.36 9.00
N GLY A 201 6.13 -7.44 8.12
CA GLY A 201 7.50 -7.32 7.62
C GLY A 201 7.64 -7.72 6.15
N ASN A 202 8.74 -7.28 5.53
CA ASN A 202 9.02 -7.49 4.11
C ASN A 202 10.25 -8.41 3.87
N SER A 203 10.52 -9.35 4.78
CA SER A 203 11.68 -10.27 4.69
C SER A 203 11.38 -11.59 3.96
N GLY A 204 10.15 -11.76 3.47
CA GLY A 204 9.73 -12.90 2.65
C GLY A 204 9.68 -14.23 3.39
N THR A 205 9.99 -15.29 2.66
CA THR A 205 9.93 -16.68 3.14
C THR A 205 11.09 -17.04 4.06
N ARG A 206 10.89 -18.08 4.87
CA ARG A 206 11.97 -18.66 5.69
C ARG A 206 13.12 -19.13 4.80
N THR A 207 14.35 -18.90 5.24
CA THR A 207 15.56 -19.41 4.59
C THR A 207 16.51 -19.98 5.64
N ASN A 208 17.52 -20.75 5.23
CA ASN A 208 18.57 -21.25 6.14
C ASN A 208 19.36 -20.15 6.87
N TYR A 209 19.25 -18.89 6.43
CA TYR A 209 19.90 -17.73 7.03
C TYR A 209 18.94 -16.85 7.85
N LEU A 210 17.64 -17.05 7.65
CA LEU A 210 16.59 -16.29 8.29
C LEU A 210 15.40 -17.22 8.58
N ASP A 211 15.48 -17.87 9.74
CA ASP A 211 14.50 -18.88 10.15
C ASP A 211 13.14 -18.28 10.49
N PHE A 212 13.11 -17.03 10.97
CA PHE A 212 11.91 -16.31 11.42
C PHE A 212 11.88 -14.91 10.82
N PRO A 213 11.36 -14.74 9.58
CA PRO A 213 11.34 -13.46 8.87
C PRO A 213 10.28 -12.48 9.40
N ILE A 214 9.33 -12.95 10.24
CA ILE A 214 8.33 -12.10 10.89
C ILE A 214 8.99 -10.97 11.69
N SER A 215 8.45 -9.76 11.54
CA SER A 215 9.03 -8.54 12.07
C SER A 215 8.60 -8.24 13.51
N GLY A 216 9.46 -7.53 14.23
CA GLY A 216 9.23 -7.03 15.58
C GLY A 216 8.06 -6.04 15.69
N VAL A 217 7.58 -5.90 16.93
CA VAL A 217 6.26 -5.36 17.34
C VAL A 217 5.09 -6.27 16.96
N GLY A 218 4.96 -6.63 15.68
CA GLY A 218 3.82 -7.41 15.17
C GLY A 218 3.66 -8.81 15.78
N ILE A 219 4.69 -9.36 16.41
CA ILE A 219 4.62 -10.65 17.09
C ILE A 219 3.83 -10.63 18.40
N GLY A 220 3.45 -9.47 18.94
CA GLY A 220 2.65 -9.37 20.17
C GLY A 220 1.37 -10.20 20.09
N THR A 221 1.03 -10.91 21.18
CA THR A 221 -0.10 -11.85 21.24
C THR A 221 -1.40 -11.23 20.71
N ASP A 222 -1.75 -10.04 21.22
CA ASP A 222 -3.02 -9.38 20.90
C ASP A 222 -2.84 -8.22 19.90
N VAL A 223 -1.63 -8.02 19.39
CA VAL A 223 -1.38 -7.17 18.21
C VAL A 223 -1.94 -7.87 16.98
N ILE A 224 -2.54 -7.12 16.06
CA ILE A 224 -2.98 -7.62 14.75
C ILE A 224 -1.82 -7.44 13.77
N SER A 225 -1.18 -8.55 13.38
CA SER A 225 -0.06 -8.61 12.45
C SER A 225 -0.58 -8.87 11.03
N VAL A 226 -0.22 -7.99 10.10
CA VAL A 226 -0.83 -7.96 8.77
C VAL A 226 0.16 -8.34 7.67
N ALA A 227 -0.12 -9.45 7.00
CA ALA A 227 0.56 -9.87 5.78
C ALA A 227 0.11 -9.04 4.56
N ALA A 228 0.94 -9.00 3.53
CA ALA A 228 0.60 -8.36 2.28
C ALA A 228 0.15 -9.40 1.25
N SER A 229 -1.03 -9.22 0.69
CA SER A 229 -1.47 -9.90 -0.53
C SER A 229 -1.38 -8.95 -1.73
N SER A 230 -1.36 -9.55 -2.91
CA SER A 230 -1.71 -8.86 -4.16
C SER A 230 -3.21 -8.91 -4.37
N ILE A 231 -3.76 -7.85 -4.96
CA ILE A 231 -5.17 -7.80 -5.39
C ILE A 231 -5.36 -8.33 -6.81
N ASP A 232 -6.57 -8.84 -7.11
CA ASP A 232 -7.03 -9.24 -8.44
C ASP A 232 -7.26 -8.03 -9.36
N THR A 233 -7.62 -6.86 -8.81
CA THR A 233 -8.59 -6.04 -9.54
C THR A 233 -8.05 -5.23 -10.73
N LEU A 234 -6.78 -4.85 -10.82
CA LEU A 234 -6.38 -3.91 -11.88
C LEU A 234 -4.99 -4.10 -12.54
N TYR A 235 -4.01 -4.74 -11.88
CA TYR A 235 -2.65 -4.91 -12.43
C TYR A 235 -2.44 -6.15 -13.30
N LYS A 236 -3.47 -6.96 -13.47
CA LYS A 236 -3.38 -8.26 -14.16
C LYS A 236 -4.24 -8.36 -15.41
N MET A 237 -4.79 -7.24 -15.86
CA MET A 237 -5.41 -7.13 -17.18
C MET A 237 -4.31 -7.14 -18.23
N LYS A 238 -3.96 -8.31 -18.76
CA LYS A 238 -3.06 -8.42 -19.90
C LYS A 238 -3.87 -8.46 -21.17
N TYR A 239 -3.34 -7.81 -22.20
CA TYR A 239 -3.82 -8.02 -23.55
C TYR A 239 -2.85 -8.92 -24.29
N LYS A 240 -3.39 -9.92 -24.97
CA LYS A 240 -2.75 -10.46 -26.16
C LYS A 240 -3.15 -9.58 -27.33
N ILE A 241 -2.21 -8.81 -27.87
CA ILE A 241 -2.44 -7.98 -29.05
C ILE A 241 -2.05 -8.78 -30.28
N SER A 242 -2.97 -8.99 -31.20
CA SER A 242 -2.71 -9.60 -32.50
C SER A 242 -2.51 -8.52 -33.55
N LEU A 243 -1.33 -8.51 -34.16
CA LEU A 243 -0.91 -7.58 -35.20
C LEU A 243 -1.02 -8.26 -36.57
N LYS A 244 -1.81 -7.69 -37.46
CA LYS A 244 -2.07 -8.28 -38.78
C LYS A 244 -2.11 -7.25 -39.89
N THR A 245 -1.88 -7.70 -41.11
CA THR A 245 -2.15 -6.93 -42.33
C THR A 245 -3.11 -7.72 -43.21
N ASP A 246 -3.42 -7.22 -44.40
CA ASP A 246 -4.21 -7.95 -45.38
C ASP A 246 -3.54 -9.25 -45.85
N LEU A 247 -2.23 -9.42 -45.59
CA LEU A 247 -1.47 -10.64 -45.87
C LEU A 247 -1.60 -11.71 -44.76
N GLY A 248 -2.21 -11.37 -43.62
CA GLY A 248 -2.42 -12.28 -42.50
C GLY A 248 -1.81 -11.80 -41.19
N LEU A 249 -1.81 -12.70 -40.20
CA LEU A 249 -1.23 -12.44 -38.88
C LEU A 249 0.29 -12.31 -38.99
N LEU A 250 0.83 -11.18 -38.52
CA LEU A 250 2.26 -10.96 -38.47
C LEU A 250 2.84 -11.47 -37.15
N ARG A 251 2.22 -11.09 -36.02
CA ARG A 251 2.73 -11.39 -34.68
C ARG A 251 1.62 -11.23 -33.63
N SER A 252 1.76 -11.95 -32.52
CA SER A 252 1.04 -11.63 -31.30
C SER A 252 2.03 -11.17 -30.23
N ILE A 253 1.71 -10.07 -29.55
CA ILE A 253 2.52 -9.48 -28.49
C ILE A 253 1.74 -9.45 -27.18
N ASN A 254 2.47 -9.42 -26.07
CA ASN A 254 1.88 -9.25 -24.75
C ASN A 254 1.90 -7.76 -24.40
N ALA A 255 0.80 -7.26 -23.86
CA ALA A 255 0.69 -5.89 -23.39
C ALA A 255 0.06 -5.86 -22.00
N GLN A 256 0.46 -4.87 -21.22
CA GLN A 256 -0.16 -4.57 -19.94
C GLN A 256 -1.30 -3.57 -20.17
N ALA A 257 -2.51 -3.80 -19.66
CA ALA A 257 -3.53 -2.77 -19.70
C ALA A 257 -3.14 -1.61 -18.78
N ALA A 258 -3.48 -0.39 -19.17
CA ALA A 258 -3.38 0.75 -18.27
C ALA A 258 -4.43 0.64 -17.16
N ASN A 259 -4.07 1.14 -15.99
CA ASN A 259 -5.00 1.36 -14.89
C ASN A 259 -4.72 2.71 -14.24
N PHE A 260 -5.47 3.74 -14.60
CA PHE A 260 -5.34 5.05 -13.97
C PHE A 260 -6.19 5.06 -12.69
N PRO A 261 -5.57 5.01 -11.50
CA PRO A 261 -6.25 4.67 -10.24
C PRO A 261 -7.47 5.56 -9.89
N LEU A 262 -7.38 6.86 -10.19
CA LEU A 262 -8.44 7.84 -9.89
C LEU A 262 -9.45 8.05 -11.03
N GLN A 263 -9.37 7.30 -12.14
CA GLN A 263 -10.28 7.43 -13.28
C GLN A 263 -10.78 6.07 -13.76
N LYS A 264 -12.07 5.99 -14.14
CA LYS A 264 -12.59 4.78 -14.77
C LYS A 264 -11.87 4.55 -16.10
N GLN A 265 -11.27 3.39 -16.27
CA GLN A 265 -10.57 2.99 -17.49
C GLN A 265 -11.47 2.08 -18.33
N LYS A 266 -11.71 2.42 -19.61
CA LYS A 266 -12.38 1.51 -20.54
C LYS A 266 -11.42 0.40 -20.96
N ILE A 267 -11.97 -0.77 -21.28
CA ILE A 267 -11.22 -1.90 -21.84
C ILE A 267 -11.38 -1.99 -23.35
N PHE A 268 -10.40 -2.55 -24.04
CA PHE A 268 -10.52 -2.80 -25.48
C PHE A 268 -11.61 -3.86 -25.73
N PRO A 269 -12.56 -3.61 -26.65
CA PRO A 269 -13.49 -4.63 -27.10
C PRO A 269 -12.74 -5.84 -27.68
N GLU A 270 -13.06 -7.04 -27.20
CA GLU A 270 -12.34 -8.24 -27.60
C GLU A 270 -12.43 -8.50 -29.10
N ASN A 271 -11.31 -8.89 -29.70
CA ASN A 271 -11.17 -9.30 -31.10
C ASN A 271 -11.64 -8.25 -32.13
N THR A 272 -11.91 -7.02 -31.70
CA THR A 272 -12.22 -5.91 -32.59
C THR A 272 -10.93 -5.38 -33.18
N GLU A 273 -10.95 -5.14 -34.49
CA GLU A 273 -9.76 -4.72 -35.23
C GLU A 273 -9.76 -3.22 -35.45
N TYR A 274 -8.61 -2.61 -35.19
CA TYR A 274 -8.41 -1.19 -35.34
C TYR A 274 -7.17 -0.93 -36.18
N GLU A 275 -7.23 0.05 -37.07
CA GLU A 275 -6.02 0.60 -37.68
C GLU A 275 -5.16 1.28 -36.61
N VAL A 276 -3.85 1.24 -36.78
CA VAL A 276 -2.89 1.87 -35.87
C VAL A 276 -2.28 3.09 -36.54
N VAL A 277 -2.17 4.20 -35.80
CA VAL A 277 -1.60 5.46 -36.29
C VAL A 277 -0.48 5.92 -35.35
N ASP A 278 0.71 6.18 -35.88
CA ASP A 278 1.84 6.72 -35.10
C ASP A 278 1.52 8.15 -34.67
N CYS A 279 1.55 8.39 -33.37
CA CYS A 279 1.22 9.64 -32.69
C CYS A 279 2.41 10.21 -31.90
N GLY A 280 3.64 9.82 -32.24
CA GLY A 280 4.85 10.45 -31.71
C GLY A 280 4.91 10.35 -30.18
N LEU A 281 5.12 11.49 -29.51
CA LEU A 281 5.19 11.56 -28.05
C LEU A 281 3.82 11.84 -27.40
N GLY A 282 2.74 11.94 -28.17
CA GLY A 282 1.40 12.17 -27.65
C GLY A 282 1.17 13.57 -27.09
N ARG A 283 1.97 14.56 -27.53
CA ARG A 283 1.70 15.98 -27.26
C ARG A 283 0.47 16.41 -28.07
N GLU A 284 -0.23 17.48 -27.66
CA GLU A 284 -1.41 17.96 -28.43
C GLU A 284 -1.08 18.20 -29.91
N GLU A 285 0.12 18.72 -30.21
CA GLU A 285 0.59 18.96 -31.57
C GLU A 285 0.71 17.70 -32.44
N ASP A 286 1.04 16.55 -31.84
CA ASP A 286 1.24 15.26 -32.53
C ASP A 286 -0.06 14.73 -33.18
N PHE A 287 -1.21 15.28 -32.80
CA PHE A 287 -2.53 14.90 -33.28
C PHE A 287 -3.09 15.83 -34.35
N SER A 288 -2.49 17.00 -34.59
CA SER A 288 -3.09 18.14 -35.29
C SER A 288 -3.53 17.90 -36.75
N ASN A 289 -3.17 16.77 -37.36
CA ASN A 289 -3.56 16.40 -38.73
C ASN A 289 -3.87 14.90 -38.88
N LYS A 290 -4.32 14.23 -37.80
CA LYS A 290 -4.58 12.78 -37.81
C LYS A 290 -6.06 12.52 -37.55
N ASP A 291 -6.67 11.68 -38.38
CA ASP A 291 -7.99 11.12 -38.10
C ASP A 291 -7.83 9.83 -37.31
N LEU A 292 -8.25 9.87 -36.04
CA LEU A 292 -8.19 8.74 -35.12
C LEU A 292 -9.56 8.11 -34.86
N THR A 293 -10.60 8.53 -35.60
CA THR A 293 -11.95 7.96 -35.46
C THR A 293 -11.89 6.45 -35.74
N ASN A 294 -12.23 5.63 -34.74
CA ASN A 294 -12.11 4.16 -34.79
C ASN A 294 -10.68 3.63 -35.03
N LYS A 295 -9.64 4.38 -34.64
CA LYS A 295 -8.23 3.97 -34.74
C LYS A 295 -7.51 4.03 -33.40
N ILE A 296 -6.39 3.32 -33.31
CA ILE A 296 -5.50 3.30 -32.15
C ILE A 296 -4.35 4.27 -32.35
N ALA A 297 -4.11 5.13 -31.37
CA ALA A 297 -2.90 5.94 -31.31
C ALA A 297 -1.73 5.11 -30.77
N LEU A 298 -0.67 4.94 -31.55
CA LEU A 298 0.62 4.43 -31.07
C LEU A 298 1.46 5.60 -30.57
N ILE A 299 1.88 5.58 -29.31
CA ILE A 299 2.59 6.69 -28.65
C ILE A 299 3.86 6.18 -27.97
N GLU A 300 4.95 6.92 -28.10
CA GLU A 300 6.21 6.65 -27.41
C GLU A 300 6.22 7.25 -25.99
N ARG A 301 6.78 6.52 -25.03
CA ARG A 301 7.08 7.04 -23.69
C ARG A 301 8.08 8.19 -23.76
N GLY A 302 7.82 9.27 -23.01
CA GLY A 302 8.74 10.40 -22.87
C GLY A 302 8.00 11.73 -22.65
N GLU A 303 8.74 12.70 -22.10
CA GLU A 303 8.40 14.13 -21.89
C GLU A 303 7.15 14.49 -21.08
N ILE A 304 6.01 13.89 -21.39
CA ILE A 304 4.72 14.13 -20.72
C ILE A 304 4.22 12.86 -20.04
N TYR A 305 3.31 13.04 -19.09
CA TYR A 305 2.73 11.93 -18.32
C TYR A 305 1.89 10.99 -19.19
N PHE A 306 1.80 9.72 -18.83
CA PHE A 306 0.99 8.74 -19.55
C PHE A 306 -0.48 9.15 -19.61
N SER A 307 -1.00 9.72 -18.53
CA SER A 307 -2.38 10.21 -18.47
C SER A 307 -2.60 11.37 -19.43
N GLU A 308 -1.64 12.29 -19.56
CA GLU A 308 -1.69 13.40 -20.52
C GLU A 308 -1.70 12.86 -21.97
N LYS A 309 -0.88 11.84 -22.27
CA LYS A 309 -0.88 11.17 -23.60
C LYS A 309 -2.25 10.57 -23.93
N VAL A 310 -2.85 9.85 -22.97
CA VAL A 310 -4.16 9.21 -23.15
C VAL A 310 -5.26 10.27 -23.30
N TYR A 311 -5.21 11.32 -22.50
CA TYR A 311 -6.15 12.43 -22.56
C TYR A 311 -6.10 13.16 -23.92
N ASN A 312 -4.90 13.44 -24.43
CA ASN A 312 -4.74 14.09 -25.74
C ASN A 312 -5.26 13.21 -26.88
N ALA A 313 -4.98 11.91 -26.85
CA ALA A 313 -5.53 10.96 -27.83
C ALA A 313 -7.06 10.86 -27.76
N GLN A 314 -7.64 10.92 -26.55
CA GLN A 314 -9.09 10.97 -26.34
C GLN A 314 -9.73 12.24 -26.92
N LYS A 315 -9.13 13.42 -26.71
CA LYS A 315 -9.57 14.67 -27.36
C LYS A 315 -9.52 14.58 -28.89
N ALA A 316 -8.53 13.87 -29.42
CA ALA A 316 -8.39 13.57 -30.84
C ALA A 316 -9.31 12.43 -31.34
N LYS A 317 -10.23 11.93 -30.50
CA LYS A 317 -11.23 10.88 -30.81
C LYS A 317 -10.65 9.50 -31.14
N ALA A 318 -9.47 9.17 -30.62
CA ALA A 318 -8.92 7.82 -30.70
C ALA A 318 -9.85 6.79 -30.04
N ALA A 319 -9.95 5.60 -30.63
CA ALA A 319 -10.66 4.47 -30.04
C ALA A 319 -9.89 3.82 -28.89
N GLY A 320 -8.58 4.07 -28.82
CA GLY A 320 -7.70 3.66 -27.73
C GLY A 320 -6.25 3.99 -28.03
N VAL A 321 -5.36 3.59 -27.12
CA VAL A 321 -3.94 3.94 -27.14
C VAL A 321 -3.08 2.71 -26.92
N ILE A 322 -1.99 2.60 -27.67
CA ILE A 322 -0.86 1.72 -27.36
C ILE A 322 0.33 2.62 -27.04
N ILE A 323 0.86 2.53 -25.82
CA ILE A 323 2.07 3.25 -25.41
C ILE A 323 3.23 2.27 -25.36
N TYR A 324 4.33 2.58 -26.04
CA TYR A 324 5.54 1.75 -26.01
C TYR A 324 6.67 2.43 -25.22
N ASN A 325 7.48 1.60 -24.55
CA ASN A 325 8.62 2.08 -23.78
C ASN A 325 9.69 2.70 -24.69
N ASN A 326 10.43 3.70 -24.21
CA ASN A 326 11.59 4.29 -24.90
C ASN A 326 12.93 3.68 -24.43
N GLU A 327 12.89 2.89 -23.35
CA GLU A 327 14.02 2.17 -22.76
C GLU A 327 13.82 0.64 -22.86
N GLU A 328 14.92 -0.10 -22.79
CA GLU A 328 14.88 -1.56 -22.69
C GLU A 328 14.28 -2.02 -21.35
N GLY A 329 13.61 -3.17 -21.38
CA GLY A 329 12.98 -3.76 -20.19
C GLY A 329 11.48 -3.48 -20.05
N VAL A 330 10.91 -3.99 -18.96
CA VAL A 330 9.47 -3.93 -18.68
C VAL A 330 9.11 -2.51 -18.28
N MET A 331 8.17 -1.90 -19.01
CA MET A 331 7.61 -0.62 -18.63
C MET A 331 6.79 -0.81 -17.36
N GLN A 332 7.26 -0.21 -16.26
CA GLN A 332 6.42 0.00 -15.09
C GLN A 332 5.69 1.33 -15.31
N PRO A 333 4.38 1.31 -15.60
CA PRO A 333 3.63 2.55 -15.68
C PRO A 333 3.70 3.25 -14.32
N LEU A 334 4.47 4.32 -14.23
CA LEU A 334 4.36 5.28 -13.14
C LEU A 334 3.08 6.07 -13.40
N PHE A 335 2.02 5.80 -12.62
CA PHE A 335 0.73 6.48 -12.72
C PHE A 335 0.75 7.85 -12.05
N ALA A 336 1.83 8.61 -12.29
CA ALA A 336 1.83 10.02 -12.02
C ALA A 336 0.86 10.67 -13.01
N ILE A 337 -0.25 11.19 -12.47
CA ILE A 337 -1.22 11.97 -13.21
C ILE A 337 -0.91 13.44 -12.92
N ASP A 338 -0.65 14.22 -13.96
CA ASP A 338 -0.59 15.67 -13.87
C ASP A 338 -2.01 16.23 -13.90
N TYR A 339 -2.59 16.35 -12.71
CA TYR A 339 -3.95 16.82 -12.52
C TYR A 339 -4.15 18.30 -12.84
N ASP A 340 -3.09 19.11 -12.96
CA ASP A 340 -3.23 20.49 -13.40
C ASP A 340 -3.59 20.57 -14.90
N LYS A 341 -3.35 19.48 -15.64
CA LYS A 341 -3.59 19.39 -17.10
C LYS A 341 -4.77 18.51 -17.50
N ILE A 342 -5.34 17.75 -16.57
CA ILE A 342 -6.46 16.84 -16.84
C ILE A 342 -7.68 17.33 -16.06
N PRO A 343 -8.82 17.64 -16.72
CA PRO A 343 -10.02 18.10 -16.03
C PRO A 343 -10.50 17.08 -14.98
N ASP A 344 -10.87 17.57 -13.80
CA ASP A 344 -11.55 16.80 -12.75
C ASP A 344 -13.00 16.52 -13.15
N ASP A 345 -13.21 15.60 -14.09
CA ASP A 345 -14.54 15.04 -14.36
C ASP A 345 -14.55 13.53 -14.08
N PRO A 346 -15.04 13.09 -12.90
CA PRO A 346 -15.15 11.68 -12.55
C PRO A 346 -16.19 10.90 -13.41
N SER A 347 -16.92 11.57 -14.31
CA SER A 347 -17.89 10.96 -15.22
C SER A 347 -17.31 10.51 -16.57
N GLU A 348 -16.16 11.06 -17.01
CA GLU A 348 -15.52 10.68 -18.26
C GLU A 348 -14.49 9.56 -18.06
N SER A 349 -14.83 8.35 -18.51
CA SER A 349 -13.89 7.23 -18.49
C SER A 349 -12.84 7.37 -19.58
N PHE A 350 -11.56 7.18 -19.24
CA PHE A 350 -10.46 7.14 -20.20
C PHE A 350 -10.65 6.06 -21.27
N ILE A 351 -10.31 6.39 -22.51
CA ILE A 351 -10.27 5.41 -23.62
C ILE A 351 -9.29 4.27 -23.31
N PRO A 352 -9.52 3.05 -23.83
CA PRO A 352 -8.66 1.91 -23.59
C PRO A 352 -7.18 2.19 -23.88
N CYS A 353 -6.30 1.76 -22.99
CA CYS A 353 -4.86 1.96 -23.14
C CYS A 353 -4.09 0.67 -22.83
N ALA A 354 -3.08 0.36 -23.65
CA ALA A 354 -2.20 -0.79 -23.50
C ALA A 354 -0.73 -0.34 -23.54
N PHE A 355 0.09 -0.99 -22.74
CA PHE A 355 1.51 -0.71 -22.52
C PHE A 355 2.35 -1.87 -23.07
N ILE A 356 3.31 -1.56 -23.93
CA ILE A 356 4.17 -2.57 -24.59
C ILE A 356 5.65 -2.25 -24.46
N SER A 357 6.49 -3.25 -24.74
CA SER A 357 7.95 -3.10 -24.75
C SER A 357 8.40 -2.14 -25.85
N LYS A 358 9.63 -1.61 -25.71
CA LYS A 358 10.28 -0.81 -26.75
C LYS A 358 10.34 -1.56 -28.08
N ASN A 359 10.84 -2.79 -28.05
CA ASN A 359 11.01 -3.63 -29.24
C ASN A 359 9.68 -3.90 -29.97
N ASP A 360 8.59 -4.12 -29.23
CA ASP A 360 7.27 -4.31 -29.85
C ASP A 360 6.72 -3.01 -30.45
N GLY A 361 6.96 -1.86 -29.81
CA GLY A 361 6.58 -0.56 -30.32
C GLY A 361 7.31 -0.17 -31.61
N GLU A 362 8.64 -0.31 -31.62
CA GLU A 362 9.47 -0.08 -32.80
C GLU A 362 9.09 -1.03 -33.94
N TYR A 363 8.77 -2.30 -33.62
CA TYR A 363 8.25 -3.24 -34.60
C TYR A 363 6.93 -2.75 -35.22
N ILE A 364 5.93 -2.38 -34.41
CA ILE A 364 4.65 -1.84 -34.91
C ILE A 364 4.91 -0.65 -35.84
N LYS A 365 5.76 0.30 -35.42
CA LYS A 365 6.13 1.48 -36.21
C LYS A 365 6.75 1.11 -37.56
N SER A 366 7.59 0.08 -37.61
CA SER A 366 8.22 -0.40 -38.86
C SER A 366 7.25 -1.02 -39.87
N VAL A 367 6.05 -1.41 -39.44
CA VAL A 367 5.04 -2.08 -40.29
C VAL A 367 3.72 -1.32 -40.38
N ILE A 368 3.59 -0.15 -39.76
CA ILE A 368 2.34 0.61 -39.66
C ILE A 368 1.79 1.01 -41.04
N ASP A 369 2.68 1.42 -41.95
CA ASP A 369 2.36 1.85 -43.31
C ASP A 369 1.90 0.70 -44.22
N LYS A 370 1.94 -0.55 -43.73
CA LYS A 370 1.51 -1.76 -44.46
C LYS A 370 0.04 -2.12 -44.21
N GLY A 371 -0.78 -1.17 -43.76
CA GLY A 371 -2.19 -1.40 -43.42
C GLY A 371 -2.34 -2.23 -42.14
N LEU A 372 -1.49 -1.96 -41.14
CA LEU A 372 -1.48 -2.71 -39.89
C LEU A 372 -2.80 -2.53 -39.11
N LYS A 373 -3.35 -3.65 -38.67
CA LYS A 373 -4.49 -3.70 -37.75
C LYS A 373 -4.08 -4.41 -36.46
N ALA A 374 -4.53 -3.86 -35.34
CA ALA A 374 -4.37 -4.45 -34.01
C ALA A 374 -5.74 -4.92 -33.49
N SER A 375 -5.78 -6.10 -32.90
CA SER A 375 -6.92 -6.58 -32.11
C SER A 375 -6.46 -7.08 -30.75
N PHE A 376 -7.35 -7.01 -29.76
CA PHE A 376 -7.02 -7.24 -28.37
C PHE A 376 -7.83 -8.42 -27.85
N LYS A 377 -7.17 -9.34 -27.16
CA LYS A 377 -7.82 -10.38 -26.39
C LYS A 377 -7.42 -10.23 -24.93
N TYR A 378 -8.41 -10.28 -24.05
CA TYR A 378 -8.18 -10.24 -22.63
C TYR A 378 -7.58 -11.56 -22.14
N GLU A 379 -6.55 -11.48 -21.31
CA GLU A 379 -6.00 -12.63 -20.59
C GLU A 379 -5.97 -12.29 -19.09
N LYS A 380 -6.65 -13.12 -18.30
CA LYS A 380 -6.54 -13.08 -16.82
C LYS A 380 -5.18 -13.66 -16.45
N ASP A 381 -4.39 -12.90 -15.71
CA ASP A 381 -3.15 -13.42 -15.14
C ASP A 381 -3.47 -14.53 -14.10
N PRO A 382 -2.84 -15.71 -14.17
CA PRO A 382 -3.09 -16.76 -13.19
C PRO A 382 -2.64 -16.40 -11.76
N PHE A 383 -1.80 -15.39 -11.56
CA PHE A 383 -1.28 -15.03 -10.24
C PHE A 383 -2.23 -14.15 -9.39
N CYS A 384 -3.47 -13.92 -9.82
CA CYS A 384 -4.46 -13.13 -9.08
C CYS A 384 -4.66 -13.68 -7.65
N GLU A 385 -4.63 -12.79 -6.65
CA GLU A 385 -4.87 -13.08 -5.22
C GLU A 385 -3.86 -14.01 -4.52
N ALA A 386 -2.57 -13.77 -4.76
CA ALA A 386 -1.51 -14.44 -4.02
C ALA A 386 -0.94 -13.58 -2.88
N ILE A 387 -0.41 -14.23 -1.83
CA ILE A 387 0.47 -13.58 -0.85
C ILE A 387 1.67 -12.98 -1.58
N ALA A 388 2.01 -11.72 -1.28
CA ALA A 388 3.14 -11.03 -1.88
C ALA A 388 4.45 -11.74 -1.51
N TYR A 389 5.35 -11.91 -2.48
CA TYR A 389 6.61 -12.66 -2.30
C TYR A 389 7.50 -12.10 -1.17
N PHE A 390 7.40 -10.80 -0.89
CA PHE A 390 8.15 -10.14 0.18
C PHE A 390 7.48 -10.27 1.55
N SER A 391 6.21 -10.66 1.65
CA SER A 391 5.48 -10.70 2.92
C SER A 391 6.13 -11.69 3.87
N SER A 392 6.57 -11.21 5.04
CA SER A 392 7.25 -12.03 6.04
C SER A 392 6.37 -13.18 6.54
N GLN A 393 6.94 -14.38 6.56
CA GLN A 393 6.29 -15.58 7.08
C GLN A 393 6.55 -15.79 8.58
N GLY A 394 5.60 -16.43 9.26
CA GLY A 394 5.82 -17.00 10.58
C GLY A 394 6.59 -18.32 10.55
N PRO A 395 6.63 -19.04 11.69
CA PRO A 395 5.97 -18.67 12.95
C PRO A 395 6.70 -17.52 13.67
N ALA A 396 6.00 -16.86 14.59
CA ALA A 396 6.65 -16.07 15.62
C ALA A 396 7.09 -16.98 16.79
N LEU A 397 7.92 -16.46 17.70
CA LEU A 397 8.31 -17.18 18.91
C LEU A 397 7.66 -16.56 20.15
N SER A 398 7.10 -17.44 21.00
CA SER A 398 6.68 -17.08 22.35
C SER A 398 7.88 -16.90 23.29
N ARG A 399 7.61 -16.40 24.50
CA ARG A 399 8.62 -16.26 25.56
C ARG A 399 9.38 -17.54 25.88
N ASP A 400 8.71 -18.69 25.78
CA ASP A 400 9.29 -20.01 26.07
C ASP A 400 9.84 -20.69 24.81
N ASN A 401 10.15 -19.91 23.76
CA ASN A 401 10.62 -20.39 22.44
C ASN A 401 9.66 -21.38 21.74
N LYS A 402 8.37 -21.37 22.09
CA LYS A 402 7.34 -22.14 21.37
C LYS A 402 6.84 -21.35 20.16
N PRO A 403 6.62 -21.99 19.00
CA PRO A 403 6.01 -21.36 17.83
C PRO A 403 4.64 -20.76 18.15
N MET A 404 4.39 -19.56 17.62
CA MET A 404 3.11 -18.85 17.65
C MET A 404 2.67 -18.53 16.22
N PHE A 405 1.38 -18.69 15.94
CA PHE A 405 0.82 -18.32 14.64
C PHE A 405 0.86 -16.80 14.45
N LYS A 406 1.63 -16.38 13.45
CA LYS A 406 1.72 -15.03 12.89
C LYS A 406 2.10 -15.16 11.41
N PRO A 407 1.74 -14.21 10.53
CA PRO A 407 0.83 -13.09 10.76
C PRO A 407 -0.62 -13.55 11.04
N ASP A 408 -1.48 -12.64 11.48
CA ASP A 408 -2.87 -12.95 11.89
C ASP A 408 -3.85 -12.90 10.71
N ILE A 409 -3.64 -11.96 9.78
CA ILE A 409 -4.50 -11.73 8.60
C ILE A 409 -3.66 -11.20 7.44
N ALA A 410 -4.14 -11.35 6.21
CA ALA A 410 -3.59 -10.69 5.04
C ALA A 410 -4.52 -9.57 4.55
N ALA A 411 -3.93 -8.48 4.05
CA ALA A 411 -4.66 -7.44 3.35
C ALA A 411 -3.87 -7.00 2.12
N PRO A 412 -4.51 -6.32 1.14
CA PRO A 412 -3.80 -5.77 0.00
C PRO A 412 -2.65 -4.87 0.43
N GLY A 413 -1.44 -5.27 0.07
CA GLY A 413 -0.22 -4.52 0.35
C GLY A 413 0.76 -4.50 -0.81
N TYR A 414 0.43 -5.18 -1.91
CA TYR A 414 1.19 -5.08 -3.15
C TYR A 414 0.53 -4.03 -4.03
N ASP A 415 1.31 -3.06 -4.49
CA ASP A 415 0.88 -2.09 -5.51
C ASP A 415 -0.32 -1.31 -4.95
N ILE A 416 -0.10 -0.42 -3.96
CA ILE A 416 -1.09 0.42 -3.24
C ILE A 416 -0.83 1.93 -3.46
N TYR A 417 -1.76 2.65 -4.10
CA TYR A 417 -1.73 4.11 -4.32
C TYR A 417 -2.27 4.83 -3.10
N SER A 418 -1.59 5.90 -2.72
CA SER A 418 -2.02 6.77 -1.64
C SER A 418 -1.38 8.15 -1.75
N THR A 419 -1.71 9.01 -0.79
CA THR A 419 -1.17 10.36 -0.65
C THR A 419 0.32 10.36 -0.34
N VAL A 420 1.10 11.25 -0.95
CA VAL A 420 2.51 11.50 -0.61
C VAL A 420 2.76 13.01 -0.47
N PRO A 421 3.86 13.44 0.19
CA PRO A 421 4.09 14.85 0.46
C PRO A 421 4.08 15.74 -0.78
N GLY A 422 3.65 16.99 -0.58
CA GLY A 422 3.58 17.99 -1.64
C GLY A 422 2.33 17.89 -2.50
N LYS A 423 1.21 17.44 -1.92
CA LYS A 423 -0.11 17.29 -2.59
C LYS A 423 -0.08 16.30 -3.76
N LYS A 424 0.78 15.30 -3.66
CA LYS A 424 1.01 14.31 -4.70
C LYS A 424 0.44 12.97 -4.25
N TYR A 425 0.39 12.05 -5.20
CA TYR A 425 0.03 10.68 -4.93
C TYR A 425 1.10 9.82 -5.55
N ASP A 426 1.43 8.76 -4.85
CA ASP A 426 2.34 7.76 -5.34
C ASP A 426 1.91 6.43 -4.73
N SER A 427 2.74 5.47 -4.99
CA SER A 427 2.32 4.14 -5.23
C SER A 427 3.34 3.32 -4.50
N TYR A 428 2.97 2.62 -3.41
CA TYR A 428 3.88 1.77 -2.64
C TYR A 428 3.41 0.32 -2.47
N SER A 429 4.35 -0.61 -2.32
CA SER A 429 4.13 -1.99 -1.92
C SER A 429 4.88 -2.31 -0.62
N GLY A 430 4.20 -3.03 0.27
CA GLY A 430 4.73 -3.56 1.50
C GLY A 430 3.62 -4.05 2.43
N THR A 431 3.99 -4.86 3.42
CA THR A 431 3.12 -5.06 4.59
C THR A 431 2.78 -3.74 5.29
N SER A 432 3.63 -2.71 5.11
CA SER A 432 3.37 -1.32 5.47
C SER A 432 2.11 -0.70 4.87
N MET A 433 1.66 -1.18 3.71
CA MET A 433 0.44 -0.69 3.05
C MET A 433 -0.77 -1.58 3.37
N ALA A 434 -0.54 -2.86 3.67
CA ALA A 434 -1.58 -3.78 4.14
C ALA A 434 -2.08 -3.43 5.57
N SER A 435 -1.14 -3.13 6.47
CA SER A 435 -1.42 -2.74 7.87
C SER A 435 -2.45 -1.60 8.00
N PRO A 436 -2.29 -0.45 7.30
CA PRO A 436 -3.26 0.64 7.40
C PRO A 436 -4.63 0.32 6.80
N MET A 437 -4.74 -0.64 5.87
CA MET A 437 -6.06 -1.10 5.41
C MET A 437 -6.83 -1.77 6.54
N VAL A 438 -6.16 -2.65 7.29
CA VAL A 438 -6.73 -3.31 8.46
C VAL A 438 -6.99 -2.30 9.58
N ALA A 439 -6.10 -1.34 9.81
CA ALA A 439 -6.33 -0.28 10.80
C ALA A 439 -7.58 0.58 10.47
N GLY A 440 -7.77 0.90 9.19
CA GLY A 440 -8.99 1.56 8.72
C GLY A 440 -10.23 0.68 8.91
N ALA A 441 -10.19 -0.61 8.55
CA ALA A 441 -11.30 -1.54 8.76
C ALA A 441 -11.66 -1.68 10.25
N VAL A 442 -10.65 -1.75 11.13
CA VAL A 442 -10.83 -1.74 12.58
C VAL A 442 -11.51 -0.45 13.04
N ALA A 443 -11.15 0.71 12.48
CA ALA A 443 -11.81 1.97 12.82
C ALA A 443 -13.30 1.96 12.41
N LEU A 444 -13.64 1.39 11.25
CA LEU A 444 -15.03 1.18 10.84
C LEU A 444 -15.76 0.25 11.83
N LEU A 445 -15.16 -0.89 12.17
CA LEU A 445 -15.74 -1.83 13.14
C LEU A 445 -15.90 -1.20 14.52
N LYS A 446 -14.96 -0.38 14.99
CA LYS A 446 -15.04 0.27 16.30
C LYS A 446 -16.16 1.30 16.35
N GLN A 447 -16.45 1.99 15.25
CA GLN A 447 -17.65 2.84 15.14
C GLN A 447 -18.92 1.99 15.25
N ALA A 448 -18.99 0.87 14.53
CA ALA A 448 -20.16 -0.01 14.53
C ALA A 448 -20.37 -0.77 15.84
N HIS A 449 -19.28 -1.13 16.53
CA HIS A 449 -19.25 -1.98 17.72
C HIS A 449 -18.39 -1.34 18.83
N PRO A 450 -18.83 -0.22 19.43
CA PRO A 450 -18.03 0.51 20.42
C PRO A 450 -17.78 -0.28 21.71
N ASP A 451 -18.63 -1.25 22.02
CA ASP A 451 -18.62 -2.10 23.23
C ASP A 451 -17.69 -3.31 23.13
N TRP A 452 -17.18 -3.64 21.94
CA TRP A 452 -16.24 -4.74 21.74
C TRP A 452 -14.91 -4.51 22.45
N THR A 453 -14.36 -5.60 22.98
CA THR A 453 -12.99 -5.65 23.51
C THR A 453 -11.99 -5.65 22.35
N THR A 454 -10.72 -5.33 22.64
CA THR A 454 -9.65 -5.38 21.63
C THR A 454 -9.49 -6.76 20.99
N LYS A 455 -9.75 -7.83 21.76
CA LYS A 455 -9.72 -9.21 21.27
C LYS A 455 -10.87 -9.50 20.30
N ASP A 456 -12.07 -8.99 20.56
CA ASP A 456 -13.23 -9.25 19.70
C ASP A 456 -13.00 -8.72 18.28
N PHE A 457 -12.35 -7.56 18.12
CA PHE A 457 -11.98 -7.05 16.78
C PHE A 457 -11.04 -7.99 16.03
N LYS A 458 -10.00 -8.49 16.72
CA LYS A 458 -9.04 -9.43 16.14
C LYS A 458 -9.72 -10.74 15.75
N ASP A 459 -10.53 -11.30 16.66
CA ASP A 459 -11.27 -12.54 16.42
C ASP A 459 -12.26 -12.38 15.27
N ALA A 460 -13.00 -11.28 15.21
CA ALA A 460 -13.95 -11.02 14.13
C ALA A 460 -13.24 -10.98 12.78
N LEU A 461 -12.19 -10.17 12.65
CA LEU A 461 -11.42 -10.07 11.42
C LEU A 461 -10.83 -11.41 10.97
N MET A 462 -10.24 -12.17 11.89
CA MET A 462 -9.61 -13.45 11.56
C MET A 462 -10.64 -14.53 11.19
N ASN A 463 -11.79 -14.59 11.86
CA ASN A 463 -12.81 -15.62 11.62
C ASN A 463 -13.74 -15.31 10.43
N THR A 464 -13.70 -14.10 9.89
CA THR A 464 -14.47 -13.71 8.69
C THR A 464 -13.59 -13.43 7.48
N ALA A 465 -12.28 -13.66 7.58
CA ALA A 465 -11.37 -13.50 6.45
C ALA A 465 -11.54 -14.63 5.44
N ASP A 466 -11.45 -14.30 4.15
CA ASP A 466 -11.40 -15.30 3.09
C ASP A 466 -10.05 -16.02 3.07
N ILE A 467 -10.08 -17.32 2.79
CA ILE A 467 -8.87 -18.12 2.63
C ILE A 467 -8.31 -17.91 1.22
N LEU A 468 -7.08 -17.41 1.14
CA LEU A 468 -6.37 -17.27 -0.13
C LEU A 468 -5.75 -18.61 -0.55
N TRP A 469 -6.00 -19.02 -1.80
CA TRP A 469 -5.50 -20.26 -2.39
C TRP A 469 -4.26 -20.01 -3.25
N ASN A 470 -3.27 -20.91 -3.21
CA ASN A 470 -2.06 -20.76 -4.02
C ASN A 470 -2.34 -21.07 -5.49
N PRO A 471 -2.22 -20.09 -6.41
CA PRO A 471 -2.57 -20.29 -7.82
C PRO A 471 -1.57 -21.17 -8.59
N THR A 472 -0.40 -21.47 -8.02
CA THR A 472 0.67 -22.25 -8.68
C THR A 472 0.78 -23.71 -8.26
N ASP A 473 -0.01 -24.16 -7.27
CA ASP A 473 -0.03 -25.58 -6.90
C ASP A 473 -1.11 -26.31 -7.70
N ALA A 474 -0.70 -27.24 -8.57
CA ALA A 474 -1.60 -28.09 -9.36
C ALA A 474 -2.54 -28.97 -8.49
N ASN A 475 -2.36 -28.97 -7.17
CA ASN A 475 -3.16 -29.73 -6.20
C ASN A 475 -4.05 -28.87 -5.28
N ASN A 476 -4.22 -27.56 -5.52
CA ASN A 476 -5.03 -26.68 -4.64
C ASN A 476 -4.63 -26.75 -3.15
N LYS A 477 -3.33 -26.62 -2.80
CA LYS A 477 -2.97 -26.49 -1.38
C LYS A 477 -3.18 -25.05 -0.89
N GLU A 478 -3.78 -24.93 0.29
CA GLU A 478 -3.93 -23.67 1.02
C GLU A 478 -2.55 -23.02 1.29
N TYR A 479 -2.45 -21.69 1.19
CA TYR A 479 -1.25 -20.99 1.68
C TYR A 479 -1.12 -21.24 3.20
N GLY A 480 -0.04 -21.92 3.62
CA GLY A 480 0.21 -22.24 5.02
C GLY A 480 -0.13 -23.67 5.44
N ALA A 481 -0.60 -24.52 4.53
CA ALA A 481 -0.72 -25.95 4.81
C ALA A 481 0.67 -26.56 5.05
N ILE A 482 0.84 -27.16 6.22
CA ILE A 482 1.97 -28.06 6.50
C ILE A 482 1.88 -29.20 5.47
N PRO A 483 2.96 -29.56 4.75
CA PRO A 483 2.90 -30.70 3.87
C PRO A 483 2.46 -31.92 4.69
N GLU A 484 1.36 -32.56 4.31
CA GLU A 484 1.04 -33.89 4.83
C GLU A 484 2.25 -34.79 4.53
N THR A 485 2.94 -35.23 5.58
CA THR A 485 4.02 -36.20 5.54
C THR A 485 3.49 -37.62 5.59
#